data_AF-A0AAV1G683-F1
#
_entry.id   AF-A0AAV1G683-F1
#
_cell.length_a   1.000
_cell.length_b   1.000
_cell.length_c   1.000
_cell.angle_alpha   90.00
_cell.angle_beta   90.00
_cell.angle_gamma   90.00
#
_symmetry.space_group_name_H-M   'P 1'
#
loop_
_entity.id
_entity.type
_entity.pdbx_description
1 polymer ?
#
loop_
_entity_poly.entity_id
_entity_poly.type
_entity_poly.pdbx_seq_one_letter_code
_entity_poly.pdbx_strand_id
1 'polypeptide(L)'
;MAAKTHQLSESVVIRSLRRFRDRYFPHSRGDVDGVLASVEDSQDEHQPGFLDSLPVDIQFLIMSYLCPADICRLGASSRYWKAMVKDPLLWRYFLLRDMPHWSSIDHMSMPQLESLDAPLINADESLDEREEGGNKGMDLKFDYMSEYLKGCPSCRQQWLPSRPAYEVVTSFLQSLVPSAEPRYAMFGPGMEQLDVSLVTRLMHAPDVLPVSGTPHRQINGIGSGISYLFNNQHKFNILTLYSTNRAERERARVQQESISNKLFTLEGTDDSGHLIYSPSSQVQQVCQVVDGFIYVANAEPGKGEGESEMAQIRAVLSCAKAPASRPLLVLSCVSREEPEAVSRNMARRRTPCVYMAKRLGLSQLSNPWMVQDTVAETLSGLLDGVSWLLRCSGVKLSGS
;
A
#
# COMPACT_ATOMS: atom_id res chain seq x y z
N MET A 1 -2.51 -12.32 -18.87
CA MET A 1 -3.74 -11.50 -18.88
C MET A 1 -3.44 -10.01 -18.68
N ALA A 2 -2.57 -9.62 -17.73
CA ALA A 2 -2.19 -8.22 -17.49
C ALA A 2 -1.74 -7.41 -18.74
N ALA A 3 -0.92 -7.99 -19.64
CA ALA A 3 -0.47 -7.28 -20.84
C ALA A 3 -1.60 -6.92 -21.83
N LYS A 4 -2.63 -7.77 -21.94
CA LYS A 4 -3.82 -7.48 -22.77
C LYS A 4 -4.69 -6.41 -22.11
N THR A 5 -4.84 -6.47 -20.78
CA THR A 5 -5.57 -5.46 -20.01
C THR A 5 -4.90 -4.08 -20.07
N HIS A 6 -3.56 -4.04 -20.06
CA HIS A 6 -2.78 -2.81 -20.18
C HIS A 6 -2.94 -2.15 -21.56
N GLN A 7 -2.79 -2.91 -22.64
CA GLN A 7 -3.00 -2.40 -24.02
C GLN A 7 -4.44 -1.91 -24.25
N LEU A 8 -5.43 -2.61 -23.70
CA LEU A 8 -6.82 -2.17 -23.76
C LEU A 8 -7.02 -0.86 -22.99
N SER A 9 -6.38 -0.70 -21.82
CA SER A 9 -6.47 0.53 -21.04
C SER A 9 -5.88 1.74 -21.77
N GLU A 10 -4.72 1.61 -22.41
CA GLU A 10 -4.08 2.69 -23.17
C GLU A 10 -4.96 3.16 -24.33
N SER A 11 -5.52 2.22 -25.10
CA SER A 11 -6.38 2.54 -26.24
C SER A 11 -7.62 3.35 -25.84
N VAL A 12 -8.17 3.08 -24.65
CA VAL A 12 -9.34 3.78 -24.11
C VAL A 12 -8.98 5.18 -23.64
N VAL A 13 -7.84 5.36 -22.97
CA VAL A 13 -7.35 6.69 -22.56
C VAL A 13 -7.09 7.56 -23.78
N ILE A 14 -6.35 7.04 -24.78
CA ILE A 14 -6.07 7.77 -26.02
C ILE A 14 -7.36 8.19 -26.73
N ARG A 15 -8.38 7.31 -26.77
CA ARG A 15 -9.69 7.64 -27.34
C ARG A 15 -10.40 8.76 -26.56
N SER A 16 -10.38 8.72 -25.23
CA SER A 16 -10.96 9.76 -24.36
C SER A 16 -10.31 11.12 -24.62
N LEU A 17 -8.98 11.16 -24.53
CA LEU A 17 -8.19 12.36 -24.74
C LEU A 17 -8.38 12.94 -26.15
N ARG A 18 -8.45 12.07 -27.18
CA ARG A 18 -8.68 12.49 -28.56
C ARG A 18 -10.07 13.12 -28.73
N ARG A 19 -11.12 12.49 -28.19
CA ARG A 19 -12.48 13.03 -28.22
C ARG A 19 -12.58 14.36 -27.48
N PHE A 20 -11.87 14.49 -26.35
CA PHE A 20 -11.80 15.75 -25.61
C PHE A 20 -11.12 16.86 -26.42
N ARG A 21 -9.93 16.59 -26.97
CA ARG A 21 -9.20 17.56 -27.82
C ARG A 21 -10.05 17.97 -29.02
N ASP A 22 -10.61 17.01 -29.74
CA ASP A 22 -11.36 17.29 -30.97
C ASP A 22 -12.64 18.13 -30.69
N ARG A 23 -13.23 18.04 -29.48
CA ARG A 23 -14.42 18.81 -29.08
C ARG A 23 -14.10 20.22 -28.58
N TYR A 24 -13.06 20.39 -27.76
CA TYR A 24 -12.78 21.65 -27.07
C TYR A 24 -11.60 22.43 -27.64
N PHE A 25 -10.77 21.79 -28.47
CA PHE A 25 -9.58 22.36 -29.11
C PHE A 25 -9.46 21.89 -30.58
N PRO A 26 -10.47 22.16 -31.44
CA PRO A 26 -10.52 21.64 -32.82
C PRO A 26 -9.43 22.23 -33.74
N HIS A 27 -8.79 23.34 -33.35
CA HIS A 27 -7.91 24.13 -34.23
C HIS A 27 -6.51 23.51 -34.47
N SER A 28 -6.19 22.35 -33.90
CA SER A 28 -4.90 21.68 -34.16
C SER A 28 -4.86 20.83 -35.44
N ARG A 29 -5.96 20.78 -36.23
CA ARG A 29 -6.08 19.84 -37.37
C ARG A 29 -6.04 20.50 -38.76
N GLY A 30 -5.91 21.82 -38.86
CA GLY A 30 -5.88 22.53 -40.14
C GLY A 30 -4.57 23.29 -40.35
N ASP A 31 -3.65 22.71 -41.13
CA ASP A 31 -2.92 23.42 -42.20
C ASP A 31 -1.87 22.48 -42.83
N VAL A 32 -2.34 21.59 -43.71
CA VAL A 32 -1.47 21.05 -44.77
C VAL A 32 -2.11 21.20 -46.17
N ASP A 33 -3.34 21.72 -46.26
CA ASP A 33 -4.03 21.92 -47.54
C ASP A 33 -4.82 23.24 -47.48
N GLY A 34 -4.13 24.35 -47.70
CA GLY A 34 -4.74 25.69 -47.56
C GLY A 34 -3.81 26.84 -47.90
N VAL A 35 -2.92 26.67 -48.88
CA VAL A 35 -2.18 27.80 -49.45
C VAL A 35 -3.19 28.70 -50.18
N LEU A 36 -3.29 29.96 -49.72
CA LEU A 36 -3.98 31.14 -50.27
C LEU A 36 -5.33 31.51 -49.60
N ALA A 37 -5.31 32.43 -48.64
CA ALA A 37 -5.88 33.78 -48.82
C ALA A 37 -5.75 34.68 -47.58
N SER A 38 -5.17 35.86 -47.82
CA SER A 38 -5.37 37.19 -47.19
C SER A 38 -5.31 37.38 -45.68
N VAL A 39 -4.36 38.27 -45.34
CA VAL A 39 -4.09 38.96 -44.08
C VAL A 39 -5.25 39.86 -43.64
N GLU A 40 -5.38 39.97 -42.31
CA GLU A 40 -5.89 41.10 -41.49
C GLU A 40 -7.08 40.72 -40.60
N ASP A 41 -6.78 40.16 -39.42
CA ASP A 41 -7.29 40.79 -38.20
C ASP A 41 -6.38 40.49 -36.99
N SER A 42 -6.18 41.51 -36.17
CA SER A 42 -5.22 41.52 -35.07
C SER A 42 -5.85 40.95 -33.82
N GLN A 43 -5.71 39.65 -33.60
CA GLN A 43 -5.82 39.04 -32.28
C GLN A 43 -4.59 38.17 -32.08
N ASP A 44 -3.86 38.36 -30.97
CA ASP A 44 -2.79 37.48 -30.53
C ASP A 44 -3.36 36.08 -30.22
N GLU A 45 -3.75 35.33 -31.25
CA GLU A 45 -3.96 33.90 -31.15
C GLU A 45 -2.61 33.30 -30.78
N HIS A 46 -2.45 33.00 -29.49
CA HIS A 46 -1.28 32.30 -28.98
C HIS A 46 -1.14 31.01 -29.78
N GLN A 47 -0.17 30.99 -30.69
CA GLN A 47 0.14 29.80 -31.47
C GLN A 47 0.28 28.63 -30.49
N PRO A 48 -0.43 27.51 -30.72
CA PRO A 48 -0.35 26.36 -29.83
C PRO A 48 1.10 25.94 -29.72
N GLY A 49 1.55 25.65 -28.49
CA GLY A 49 2.93 25.23 -28.27
C GLY A 49 3.24 23.96 -29.09
N PHE A 50 4.50 23.74 -29.44
CA PHE A 50 4.91 22.56 -30.22
C PHE A 50 4.42 21.22 -29.61
N LEU A 51 4.32 21.14 -28.27
CA LEU A 51 3.78 19.97 -27.59
C LEU A 51 2.25 19.82 -27.74
N ASP A 52 1.53 20.94 -27.89
CA ASP A 52 0.07 20.99 -28.00
C ASP A 52 -0.41 20.47 -29.37
N SER A 53 0.44 20.63 -30.41
CA SER A 53 0.16 20.20 -31.78
C SER A 53 0.50 18.73 -32.06
N LEU A 54 1.17 18.04 -31.13
CA LEU A 54 1.48 16.62 -31.28
C LEU A 54 0.20 15.75 -31.33
N PRO A 55 0.24 14.59 -32.02
CA PRO A 55 -0.82 13.61 -31.94
C PRO A 55 -1.08 13.19 -30.47
N VAL A 56 -2.35 13.00 -30.11
CA VAL A 56 -2.76 12.68 -28.73
C VAL A 56 -2.13 11.40 -28.20
N ASP A 57 -1.88 10.43 -29.08
CA ASP A 57 -1.14 9.21 -28.76
C ASP A 57 0.31 9.48 -28.34
N ILE A 58 0.98 10.44 -28.99
CA ILE A 58 2.33 10.88 -28.61
C ILE A 58 2.29 11.71 -27.31
N GLN A 59 1.30 12.59 -27.15
CA GLN A 59 1.10 13.34 -25.90
C GLN A 59 0.85 12.38 -24.71
N PHE A 60 0.01 11.37 -24.91
CA PHE A 60 -0.23 10.34 -23.91
C PHE A 60 1.02 9.51 -23.61
N LEU A 61 1.78 9.13 -24.65
CA LEU A 61 3.07 8.46 -24.46
C LEU A 61 4.05 9.30 -23.65
N ILE A 62 4.15 10.60 -23.91
CA ILE A 62 4.99 11.51 -23.10
C ILE A 62 4.49 11.50 -21.64
N MET A 63 3.19 11.67 -21.42
CA MET A 63 2.58 11.63 -20.08
C MET A 63 2.83 10.30 -19.36
N SER A 64 2.91 9.16 -20.06
CA SER A 64 3.16 7.86 -19.45
C SER A 64 4.59 7.67 -18.92
N TYR A 65 5.52 8.56 -19.26
CA TYR A 65 6.86 8.60 -18.68
C TYR A 65 6.99 9.57 -17.49
N LEU A 66 5.99 10.42 -17.26
CA LEU A 66 6.04 11.42 -16.20
C LEU A 66 5.59 10.84 -14.86
N CYS A 67 6.19 11.37 -13.79
CA CYS A 67 5.68 11.14 -12.44
C CYS A 67 4.45 12.03 -12.19
N PRO A 68 3.59 11.70 -11.20
CA PRO A 68 2.40 12.47 -10.88
C PRO A 68 2.66 13.95 -10.59
N ALA A 69 3.80 14.26 -9.95
CA ALA A 69 4.18 15.64 -9.67
C ALA A 69 4.45 16.42 -10.97
N ASP A 70 5.11 15.80 -11.94
CA ASP A 70 5.39 16.43 -13.24
C ASP A 70 4.13 16.52 -14.11
N ILE A 71 3.22 15.55 -14.00
CA ILE A 71 1.88 15.61 -14.59
C ILE A 71 1.11 16.83 -14.06
N CYS A 72 1.10 17.06 -12.74
CA CYS A 72 0.47 18.23 -12.14
C CYS A 72 1.13 19.54 -12.61
N ARG A 73 2.46 19.58 -12.74
CA ARG A 73 3.20 20.74 -13.29
C ARG A 73 2.85 20.99 -14.75
N LEU A 74 2.72 19.95 -15.57
CA LEU A 74 2.27 20.05 -16.95
C LEU A 74 0.87 20.67 -17.01
N GLY A 75 -0.04 20.25 -16.12
CA GLY A 75 -1.37 20.83 -15.98
C GLY A 75 -1.37 22.31 -15.57
N ALA A 76 -0.29 22.82 -14.98
CA ALA A 76 -0.16 24.25 -14.64
C ALA A 76 0.34 25.11 -15.81
N SER A 77 0.77 24.52 -16.93
CA SER A 77 1.39 25.25 -18.05
C SER A 77 0.38 25.94 -18.97
N SER A 78 -0.77 25.32 -19.24
CA SER A 78 -1.79 25.87 -20.14
C SER A 78 -3.19 25.35 -19.81
N ARG A 79 -4.23 26.02 -20.32
CA ARG A 79 -5.62 25.56 -20.17
C ARG A 79 -5.85 24.20 -20.82
N TYR A 80 -5.16 23.94 -21.93
CA TYR A 80 -5.20 22.66 -22.64
C TYR A 80 -4.67 21.52 -21.76
N TRP A 81 -3.44 21.64 -21.26
CA TRP A 81 -2.82 20.63 -20.42
C TRP A 81 -3.54 20.47 -19.08
N LYS A 82 -4.04 21.56 -18.49
CA LYS A 82 -4.87 21.50 -17.28
C LYS A 82 -6.08 20.60 -17.46
N ALA A 83 -6.71 20.65 -18.64
CA ALA A 83 -7.89 19.86 -18.93
C ALA A 83 -7.55 18.41 -19.31
N MET A 84 -6.47 18.20 -20.07
CA MET A 84 -5.96 16.87 -20.44
C MET A 84 -5.55 16.06 -19.21
N VAL A 85 -4.79 16.68 -18.29
CA VAL A 85 -4.30 16.03 -17.07
C VAL A 85 -5.43 15.67 -16.11
N LYS A 86 -6.57 16.37 -16.16
CA LYS A 86 -7.74 16.07 -15.33
C LYS A 86 -8.62 14.94 -15.89
N ASP A 87 -8.22 14.28 -16.98
CA ASP A 87 -8.95 13.14 -17.53
C ASP A 87 -8.98 11.97 -16.52
N PRO A 88 -10.16 11.47 -16.12
CA PRO A 88 -10.27 10.40 -15.12
C PRO A 88 -9.64 9.08 -15.58
N LEU A 89 -9.67 8.78 -16.88
CA LEU A 89 -9.13 7.55 -17.43
C LEU A 89 -7.59 7.58 -17.45
N LEU A 90 -7.00 8.77 -17.65
CA LEU A 90 -5.57 8.99 -17.45
C LEU A 90 -5.14 8.65 -16.02
N TRP A 91 -5.87 9.12 -15.00
CA TRP A 91 -5.56 8.79 -13.60
C TRP A 91 -5.82 7.33 -13.26
N ARG A 92 -6.85 6.71 -13.83
CA ARG A 92 -7.06 5.26 -13.70
C ARG A 92 -5.88 4.48 -14.27
N TYR A 93 -5.34 4.90 -15.42
CA TYR A 93 -4.15 4.30 -16.02
C TYR A 93 -2.94 4.43 -15.09
N PHE A 94 -2.65 5.62 -14.57
CA PHE A 94 -1.55 5.81 -13.62
C PHE A 94 -1.72 4.97 -12.36
N LEU A 95 -2.94 4.89 -11.83
CA LEU A 95 -3.24 4.07 -10.66
C LEU A 95 -2.91 2.59 -10.92
N LEU A 96 -3.38 2.03 -12.03
CA LEU A 96 -3.10 0.62 -12.37
C LEU A 96 -1.62 0.37 -12.68
N ARG A 97 -0.92 1.34 -13.28
CA ARG A 97 0.51 1.26 -13.60
C ARG A 97 1.39 1.29 -12.35
N ASP A 98 1.09 2.19 -11.41
CA ASP A 98 1.98 2.51 -10.29
C ASP A 98 1.66 1.73 -9.02
N MET A 99 0.39 1.40 -8.78
CA MET A 99 -0.06 0.67 -7.59
C MET A 99 0.73 -0.62 -7.31
N PRO A 100 1.09 -1.46 -8.31
CA PRO A 100 1.93 -2.64 -8.07
C PRO A 100 3.34 -2.36 -7.57
N HIS A 101 3.82 -1.12 -7.68
CA HIS A 101 5.17 -0.68 -7.30
C HIS A 101 5.19 0.11 -5.98
N TRP A 102 4.03 0.33 -5.35
CA TRP A 102 3.97 0.99 -4.05
C TRP A 102 4.60 0.11 -2.97
N SER A 103 5.46 0.71 -2.15
CA SER A 103 6.14 0.01 -1.05
C SER A 103 5.27 -0.20 0.18
N SER A 104 4.16 0.53 0.31
CA SER A 104 3.23 0.35 1.43
C SER A 104 1.81 0.76 1.09
N ILE A 105 0.85 0.21 1.83
CA ILE A 105 -0.56 0.58 1.80
C ILE A 105 -1.16 0.39 3.19
N ASP A 106 -2.04 1.29 3.63
CA ASP A 106 -2.70 1.22 4.93
C ASP A 106 -4.23 1.26 4.83
N HIS A 107 -4.89 1.02 5.97
CA HIS A 107 -6.36 1.02 6.09
C HIS A 107 -7.04 2.31 5.60
N MET A 108 -6.33 3.44 5.58
CA MET A 108 -6.87 4.70 5.08
C MET A 108 -6.63 4.87 3.59
N SER A 109 -5.52 4.35 3.06
CA SER A 109 -5.06 4.54 1.69
C SER A 109 -5.47 3.42 0.73
N MET A 110 -6.00 2.31 1.23
CA MET A 110 -6.45 1.16 0.42
C MET A 110 -7.45 1.58 -0.68
N PRO A 111 -7.13 1.34 -1.97
CA PRO A 111 -8.04 1.64 -3.07
C PRO A 111 -9.18 0.64 -3.14
N GLN A 112 -10.32 1.08 -3.66
CA GLN A 112 -11.45 0.21 -3.98
C GLN A 112 -11.15 -0.61 -5.25
N LEU A 113 -10.65 -1.82 -5.09
CA LEU A 113 -10.21 -2.65 -6.22
C LEU A 113 -11.37 -3.07 -7.15
N GLU A 114 -12.58 -3.21 -6.62
CA GLU A 114 -13.77 -3.60 -7.41
C GLU A 114 -14.14 -2.56 -8.48
N SER A 115 -13.96 -1.26 -8.17
CA SER A 115 -14.20 -0.18 -9.13
C SER A 115 -13.08 -0.06 -10.20
N LEU A 116 -11.90 -0.62 -9.92
CA LEU A 116 -10.78 -0.69 -10.86
C LEU A 116 -10.90 -1.86 -11.85
N ASP A 117 -11.56 -2.94 -11.43
CA ASP A 117 -11.84 -4.12 -12.27
C ASP A 117 -13.09 -3.93 -13.17
N ALA A 118 -13.89 -2.88 -12.92
CA ALA A 118 -15.07 -2.56 -13.72
C ALA A 118 -14.70 -2.34 -15.21
N PRO A 119 -15.39 -3.01 -16.16
CA PRO A 119 -15.06 -2.93 -17.57
C PRO A 119 -15.19 -1.49 -18.08
N LEU A 120 -14.27 -1.08 -18.97
CA LEU A 120 -14.19 0.24 -19.58
C LEU A 120 -15.31 0.44 -20.61
N ILE A 121 -16.57 0.37 -20.19
CA ILE A 121 -17.75 0.43 -21.08
C ILE A 121 -18.17 1.89 -21.30
N ASN A 122 -17.93 2.79 -20.34
CA ASN A 122 -18.56 4.11 -20.33
C ASN A 122 -17.62 5.21 -20.83
N ALA A 123 -17.00 5.02 -22.00
CA ALA A 123 -16.35 6.13 -22.71
C ALA A 123 -17.38 7.18 -23.20
N ASP A 124 -18.65 6.79 -23.30
CA ASP A 124 -19.74 7.65 -23.78
C ASP A 124 -20.34 8.58 -22.72
N GLU A 125 -20.35 8.20 -21.43
CA GLU A 125 -20.91 9.05 -20.35
C GLU A 125 -19.91 10.09 -19.81
N SER A 126 -18.62 9.96 -20.12
CA SER A 126 -17.56 10.79 -19.52
C SER A 126 -17.59 12.29 -19.87
N LEU A 127 -18.51 12.70 -20.76
CA LEU A 127 -18.57 14.04 -21.35
C LEU A 127 -19.87 14.80 -21.11
N ASP A 128 -20.93 14.20 -20.55
CA ASP A 128 -22.26 14.81 -20.47
C ASP A 128 -22.46 15.77 -19.28
N GLU A 129 -21.54 15.81 -18.31
CA GLU A 129 -21.63 16.71 -17.14
C GLU A 129 -20.48 17.71 -17.06
N ARG A 130 -20.16 18.39 -18.17
CA ARG A 130 -19.22 19.54 -18.17
C ARG A 130 -19.93 20.90 -18.10
N GLU A 131 -21.24 20.93 -17.87
CA GLU A 131 -21.98 22.16 -17.56
C GLU A 131 -21.98 22.43 -16.05
N GLU A 132 -21.29 23.49 -15.63
CA GLU A 132 -21.49 24.15 -14.33
C GLU A 132 -22.95 24.65 -14.26
N GLY A 133 -23.90 23.81 -13.81
CA GLY A 133 -25.28 24.26 -13.56
C GLY A 133 -26.39 23.21 -13.60
N GLY A 134 -26.12 21.96 -13.93
CA GLY A 134 -27.16 20.93 -14.07
C GLY A 134 -27.39 20.09 -12.82
N ASN A 135 -28.42 20.41 -12.03
CA ASN A 135 -28.88 19.61 -10.90
C ASN A 135 -29.62 18.34 -11.41
N LYS A 136 -28.90 17.28 -11.80
CA LYS A 136 -29.47 15.96 -12.11
C LYS A 136 -28.57 14.83 -11.59
N GLY A 137 -29.10 14.09 -10.61
CA GLY A 137 -28.73 12.70 -10.27
C GLY A 137 -27.27 12.29 -10.45
N MET A 138 -26.40 12.79 -9.57
CA MET A 138 -24.97 12.52 -9.53
C MET A 138 -24.71 11.05 -9.15
N ASP A 139 -24.74 10.14 -10.13
CA ASP A 139 -24.05 8.86 -9.99
C ASP A 139 -22.57 9.18 -9.78
N LEU A 140 -22.08 8.95 -8.56
CA LEU A 140 -20.77 9.37 -8.08
C LEU A 140 -19.66 8.91 -9.03
N LYS A 141 -19.24 9.80 -9.94
CA LYS A 141 -18.11 9.59 -10.82
C LYS A 141 -16.87 9.34 -9.96
N PHE A 142 -16.34 8.13 -10.04
CA PHE A 142 -15.18 7.71 -9.25
C PHE A 142 -13.98 8.61 -9.55
N ASP A 143 -13.49 9.33 -8.54
CA ASP A 143 -12.35 10.25 -8.69
C ASP A 143 -11.02 9.50 -8.56
N TYR A 144 -10.57 8.94 -9.68
CA TYR A 144 -9.30 8.21 -9.77
C TYR A 144 -8.09 9.07 -9.39
N MET A 145 -8.13 10.40 -9.57
CA MET A 145 -7.02 11.28 -9.18
C MET A 145 -6.90 11.34 -7.66
N SER A 146 -8.02 11.57 -6.97
CA SER A 146 -8.04 11.59 -5.51
C SER A 146 -7.62 10.24 -4.92
N GLU A 147 -8.11 9.12 -5.49
CA GLU A 147 -7.71 7.77 -5.06
C GLU A 147 -6.23 7.49 -5.30
N TYR A 148 -5.67 7.95 -6.42
CA TYR A 148 -4.23 7.87 -6.70
C TYR A 148 -3.42 8.63 -5.65
N LEU A 149 -3.76 9.89 -5.39
CA LEU A 149 -3.03 10.76 -4.46
C LEU A 149 -3.10 10.25 -3.02
N LYS A 150 -4.24 9.68 -2.65
CA LYS A 150 -4.48 9.05 -1.34
C LYS A 150 -3.65 7.76 -1.16
N GLY A 151 -3.54 6.95 -2.21
CA GLY A 151 -2.83 5.67 -2.21
C GLY A 151 -1.31 5.78 -2.31
N CYS A 152 -0.81 6.72 -3.11
CA CYS A 152 0.61 6.83 -3.43
C CYS A 152 1.48 7.17 -2.19
N PRO A 153 2.50 6.35 -1.84
CA PRO A 153 3.33 6.57 -0.65
C PRO A 153 3.99 7.96 -0.59
N SER A 154 4.46 8.47 -1.72
CA SER A 154 5.09 9.80 -1.83
C SER A 154 4.12 10.95 -1.57
N CYS A 155 2.83 10.77 -1.87
CA CYS A 155 1.77 11.76 -1.70
C CYS A 155 1.07 11.61 -0.34
N ARG A 156 0.97 10.39 0.20
CA ARG A 156 0.27 10.06 1.45
C ARG A 156 0.76 10.89 2.63
N GLN A 157 2.06 11.14 2.73
CA GLN A 157 2.63 11.94 3.82
C GLN A 157 2.14 13.40 3.82
N GLN A 158 1.78 13.94 2.65
CA GLN A 158 1.25 15.31 2.49
C GLN A 158 -0.27 15.37 2.65
N TRP A 159 -0.96 14.26 2.40
CA TRP A 159 -2.43 14.14 2.44
C TRP A 159 -2.99 13.64 3.79
N LEU A 160 -2.15 13.04 4.64
CA LEU A 160 -2.54 12.79 6.03
C LEU A 160 -2.87 14.15 6.66
N PRO A 161 -4.07 14.33 7.26
CA PRO A 161 -4.41 15.59 7.90
C PRO A 161 -3.31 15.92 8.90
N SER A 162 -2.69 17.09 8.73
CA SER A 162 -1.92 17.72 9.79
C SER A 162 -2.82 17.70 11.01
N ARG A 163 -2.42 17.01 12.08
CA ARG A 163 -3.26 16.80 13.27
C ARG A 163 -3.90 18.14 13.67
N PRO A 164 -5.20 18.17 14.00
CA PRO A 164 -5.84 19.42 14.38
C PRO A 164 -5.08 20.04 15.56
N ALA A 165 -4.81 21.34 15.48
CA ALA A 165 -4.01 22.11 16.45
C ALA A 165 -4.56 22.04 17.90
N TYR A 166 -5.74 21.46 18.10
CA TYR A 166 -6.37 21.27 19.40
C TYR A 166 -5.75 20.13 20.25
N GLU A 167 -4.92 19.23 19.70
CA GLU A 167 -4.14 18.25 20.51
C GLU A 167 -2.94 18.89 21.25
N VAL A 168 -2.57 20.12 20.91
CA VAL A 168 -1.40 20.80 21.53
C VAL A 168 -1.67 21.09 23.01
N VAL A 169 -2.93 21.26 23.41
CA VAL A 169 -3.29 21.62 24.80
C VAL A 169 -3.38 20.40 25.73
N THR A 170 -3.63 19.19 25.22
CA THR A 170 -3.60 17.94 26.02
C THR A 170 -2.19 17.35 26.15
N SER A 171 -1.24 17.82 25.33
CA SER A 171 0.13 17.33 25.24
C SER A 171 0.97 17.60 26.50
N PHE A 172 0.71 18.69 27.23
CA PHE A 172 1.45 19.03 28.44
C PHE A 172 1.19 18.02 29.57
N LEU A 173 -0.06 17.57 29.72
CA LEU A 173 -0.45 16.61 30.76
C LEU A 173 -0.15 15.15 30.38
N GLN A 174 -0.06 14.82 29.09
CA GLN A 174 0.37 13.50 28.61
C GLN A 174 1.85 13.21 28.90
N SER A 175 2.70 14.24 29.06
CA SER A 175 4.12 14.05 29.38
C SER A 175 4.39 13.53 30.80
N LEU A 176 3.39 13.59 31.69
CA LEU A 176 3.50 13.18 33.09
C LEU A 176 3.13 11.71 33.33
N VAL A 177 2.61 11.02 32.32
CA VAL A 177 2.36 9.58 32.36
C VAL A 177 3.56 8.89 31.70
N PRO A 178 4.32 8.04 32.42
CA PRO A 178 5.36 7.24 31.80
C PRO A 178 4.75 6.45 30.65
N SER A 179 5.14 6.76 29.40
CA SER A 179 4.74 5.95 28.25
C SER A 179 5.35 4.57 28.44
N ALA A 180 4.51 3.57 28.67
CA ALA A 180 4.96 2.19 28.79
C ALA A 180 5.60 1.76 27.47
N GLU A 181 6.72 1.03 27.56
CA GLU A 181 7.40 0.44 26.39
C GLU A 181 6.38 -0.40 25.57
N PRO A 182 6.04 0.00 24.33
CA PRO A 182 5.07 -0.73 23.53
C PRO A 182 5.54 -2.16 23.25
N ARG A 183 4.62 -3.12 23.36
CA ARG A 183 4.90 -4.55 23.15
C ARG A 183 4.12 -5.07 21.97
N TYR A 184 4.79 -5.76 21.05
CA TYR A 184 4.17 -6.29 19.85
C TYR A 184 4.38 -7.79 19.74
N ALA A 185 3.34 -8.52 19.35
CA ALA A 185 3.47 -9.95 19.02
C ALA A 185 3.80 -10.11 17.54
N MET A 186 4.89 -10.82 17.23
CA MET A 186 5.30 -11.11 15.85
C MET A 186 5.05 -12.58 15.52
N PHE A 187 4.31 -12.85 14.46
CA PHE A 187 3.96 -14.19 13.99
C PHE A 187 3.76 -14.20 12.47
N GLY A 188 3.72 -15.38 11.85
CA GLY A 188 3.36 -15.53 10.45
C GLY A 188 4.32 -16.41 9.64
N PRO A 189 3.88 -16.87 8.46
CA PRO A 189 4.60 -17.85 7.64
C PRO A 189 5.95 -17.32 7.13
N GLY A 190 6.09 -16.02 6.89
CA GLY A 190 7.33 -15.41 6.39
C GLY A 190 8.50 -15.49 7.38
N MET A 191 8.26 -15.83 8.65
CA MET A 191 9.34 -16.08 9.61
C MET A 191 10.05 -17.41 9.38
N GLU A 192 9.39 -18.36 8.72
CA GLU A 192 9.85 -19.76 8.58
C GLU A 192 10.06 -20.15 7.11
N GLN A 193 9.29 -19.57 6.18
CA GLN A 193 9.28 -19.97 4.77
C GLN A 193 10.34 -19.29 3.89
N LEU A 194 10.93 -18.18 4.35
CA LEU A 194 11.94 -17.43 3.59
C LEU A 194 13.30 -18.13 3.62
N ASP A 195 14.06 -18.03 2.54
CA ASP A 195 15.45 -18.50 2.47
C ASP A 195 16.37 -17.66 3.38
N VAL A 196 16.05 -16.37 3.55
CA VAL A 196 16.73 -15.52 4.53
C VAL A 196 15.78 -15.26 5.70
N SER A 197 16.16 -15.72 6.90
CA SER A 197 15.33 -15.51 8.10
C SER A 197 15.36 -14.07 8.56
N LEU A 198 14.21 -13.39 8.46
CA LEU A 198 14.02 -12.02 8.94
C LEU A 198 14.41 -11.88 10.42
N VAL A 199 14.01 -12.83 11.28
CA VAL A 199 14.27 -12.73 12.72
C VAL A 199 15.76 -12.89 13.04
N THR A 200 16.43 -13.82 12.37
CA THR A 200 17.89 -13.96 12.51
C THR A 200 18.60 -12.70 12.04
N ARG A 201 18.18 -12.12 10.91
CA ARG A 201 18.77 -10.86 10.43
C ARG A 201 18.55 -9.72 11.43
N LEU A 202 17.33 -9.57 11.96
CA LEU A 202 16.98 -8.55 12.95
C LEU A 202 17.84 -8.63 14.23
N MET A 203 18.16 -9.84 14.70
CA MET A 203 19.02 -10.02 15.88
C MET A 203 20.50 -9.68 15.63
N HIS A 204 20.96 -9.79 14.37
CA HIS A 204 22.37 -9.63 13.99
C HIS A 204 22.64 -8.36 13.16
N ALA A 205 21.70 -7.43 13.12
CA ALA A 205 21.80 -6.14 12.42
C ALA A 205 21.63 -4.96 13.39
N PRO A 206 22.57 -4.75 14.33
CA PRO A 206 22.49 -3.68 15.32
C PRO A 206 22.59 -2.29 14.70
N ASP A 207 23.09 -2.20 13.47
CA ASP A 207 23.17 -1.00 12.63
C ASP A 207 21.80 -0.49 12.17
N VAL A 208 20.82 -1.39 12.03
CA VAL A 208 19.45 -1.03 11.61
C VAL A 208 18.54 -0.83 12.82
N LEU A 209 18.56 -1.76 13.76
CA LEU A 209 17.68 -1.77 14.94
C LEU A 209 18.44 -2.31 16.16
N PRO A 210 19.10 -1.43 16.94
CA PRO A 210 19.91 -1.87 18.07
C PRO A 210 19.05 -2.51 19.17
N VAL A 211 19.56 -3.60 19.74
CA VAL A 211 18.91 -4.33 20.83
C VAL A 211 19.11 -3.58 22.15
N SER A 212 18.01 -3.25 22.82
CA SER A 212 17.97 -2.47 24.06
C SER A 212 17.90 -3.38 25.29
N GLY A 213 19.05 -3.92 25.72
CA GLY A 213 19.27 -4.52 27.04
C GLY A 213 18.30 -5.62 27.49
N THR A 214 18.40 -6.03 28.76
CA THR A 214 17.59 -7.15 29.30
C THR A 214 16.12 -6.75 29.49
N PRO A 215 15.17 -7.56 29.00
CA PRO A 215 13.75 -7.27 29.08
C PRO A 215 13.23 -7.44 30.53
N HIS A 216 12.43 -6.48 30.99
CA HIS A 216 12.11 -6.31 32.41
C HIS A 216 10.94 -7.18 32.93
N ARG A 217 10.21 -7.90 32.06
CA ARG A 217 9.05 -8.74 32.47
C ARG A 217 8.91 -9.98 31.58
N GLN A 218 9.04 -11.16 32.16
CA GLN A 218 8.75 -12.46 31.52
C GLN A 218 7.24 -12.72 31.47
N ILE A 219 6.77 -13.22 30.34
CA ILE A 219 5.45 -13.84 30.22
C ILE A 219 5.64 -15.33 30.45
N ASN A 220 4.81 -15.92 31.31
CA ASN A 220 4.89 -17.33 31.70
C ASN A 220 4.91 -18.23 30.44
N GLY A 221 5.99 -18.99 30.26
CA GLY A 221 6.13 -19.99 29.19
C GLY A 221 6.61 -19.48 27.82
N ILE A 222 6.70 -18.17 27.58
CA ILE A 222 7.09 -17.59 26.26
C ILE A 222 8.39 -16.79 26.34
N GLY A 223 8.73 -16.32 27.54
CA GLY A 223 9.88 -15.45 27.76
C GLY A 223 9.50 -13.98 27.71
N SER A 224 10.50 -13.12 27.57
CA SER A 224 10.40 -11.68 27.81
C SER A 224 10.50 -10.85 26.52
N GLY A 225 10.64 -11.50 25.37
CA GLY A 225 10.81 -10.87 24.07
C GLY A 225 12.18 -10.23 23.88
N ILE A 226 12.38 -9.59 22.74
CA ILE A 226 13.57 -8.81 22.43
C ILE A 226 13.15 -7.34 22.37
N SER A 227 13.82 -6.51 23.18
CA SER A 227 13.62 -5.07 23.13
C SER A 227 14.57 -4.44 22.13
N TYR A 228 14.05 -3.51 21.34
CA TYR A 228 14.78 -2.76 20.32
C TYR A 228 14.66 -1.26 20.61
N LEU A 229 15.59 -0.50 20.04
CA LEU A 229 15.61 0.96 20.13
C LEU A 229 15.48 1.56 18.72
N PHE A 230 14.35 2.21 18.47
CA PHE A 230 14.06 2.93 17.23
C PHE A 230 14.61 4.36 17.30
N ASN A 231 15.35 4.79 16.28
CA ASN A 231 15.99 6.12 16.17
C ASN A 231 16.79 6.53 17.43
N ASN A 232 17.36 5.56 18.15
CA ASN A 232 18.08 5.79 19.41
C ASN A 232 17.26 6.50 20.51
N GLN A 233 15.93 6.56 20.40
CA GLN A 233 15.05 7.32 21.29
C GLN A 233 13.89 6.48 21.83
N HIS A 234 13.29 5.65 20.99
CA HIS A 234 12.04 4.97 21.33
C HIS A 234 12.28 3.48 21.52
N LYS A 235 12.12 3.01 22.76
CA LYS A 235 12.24 1.60 23.09
C LYS A 235 10.91 0.89 22.86
N PHE A 236 10.96 -0.31 22.27
CA PHE A 236 9.80 -1.17 22.10
C PHE A 236 10.20 -2.65 22.15
N ASN A 237 9.26 -3.54 22.44
CA ASN A 237 9.51 -4.97 22.67
C ASN A 237 8.77 -5.83 21.65
N ILE A 238 9.45 -6.82 21.06
CA ILE A 238 8.83 -7.80 20.17
C ILE A 238 8.85 -9.18 20.82
N LEU A 239 7.66 -9.78 20.93
CA LEU A 239 7.42 -11.15 21.35
C LEU A 239 7.26 -12.02 20.10
N THR A 240 8.29 -12.80 19.77
CA THR A 240 8.27 -13.64 18.56
C THR A 240 7.60 -14.99 18.85
N LEU A 241 6.51 -15.28 18.16
CA LEU A 241 5.73 -16.51 18.31
C LEU A 241 6.12 -17.49 17.20
N TYR A 242 6.72 -18.62 17.58
CA TYR A 242 7.10 -19.70 16.67
C TYR A 242 6.17 -20.90 16.81
N SER A 243 5.84 -21.53 15.69
CA SER A 243 5.06 -22.78 15.68
C SER A 243 5.88 -23.97 16.18
N THR A 244 7.17 -24.03 15.82
CA THR A 244 8.02 -25.19 16.08
C THR A 244 9.44 -24.82 16.54
N ASN A 245 10.13 -25.80 17.12
CA ASN A 245 11.52 -25.63 17.59
C ASN A 245 12.48 -25.39 16.40
N ARG A 246 13.65 -24.78 16.66
CA ARG A 246 14.61 -24.39 15.62
C ARG A 246 15.08 -25.58 14.75
N ALA A 247 15.20 -26.76 15.32
CA ALA A 247 15.70 -27.96 14.63
C ALA A 247 14.66 -28.59 13.69
N GLU A 248 13.37 -28.51 14.02
CA GLU A 248 12.25 -28.87 13.14
C GLU A 248 12.15 -27.88 11.96
N ARG A 249 12.31 -26.58 12.23
CA ARG A 249 12.30 -25.53 11.20
C ARG A 249 13.39 -25.71 10.15
N GLU A 250 14.63 -25.92 10.58
CA GLU A 250 15.74 -26.11 9.63
C GLU A 250 15.56 -27.38 8.78
N ARG A 251 15.01 -28.46 9.36
CA ARG A 251 14.72 -29.69 8.62
C ARG A 251 13.66 -29.49 7.54
N ALA A 252 12.54 -28.87 7.89
CA ALA A 252 11.47 -28.62 6.93
C ALA A 252 11.89 -27.64 5.83
N ARG A 253 12.79 -26.69 6.13
CA ARG A 253 13.38 -25.77 5.15
C ARG A 253 14.20 -26.51 4.09
N VAL A 254 14.97 -27.52 4.50
CA VAL A 254 15.74 -28.38 3.60
C VAL A 254 14.85 -29.35 2.82
N GLN A 255 13.74 -29.79 3.41
CA GLN A 255 12.85 -30.82 2.85
C GLN A 255 11.67 -30.25 2.04
N GLN A 256 11.42 -28.94 2.04
CA GLN A 256 10.23 -28.29 1.46
C GLN A 256 8.89 -28.90 1.95
N GLU A 257 8.89 -29.54 3.12
CA GLU A 257 7.68 -30.10 3.73
C GLU A 257 6.91 -29.04 4.51
N SER A 258 5.57 -29.05 4.45
CA SER A 258 4.74 -28.14 5.22
C SER A 258 4.76 -28.52 6.70
N ILE A 259 5.35 -27.65 7.54
CA ILE A 259 5.25 -27.78 8.99
C ILE A 259 3.80 -27.49 9.40
N SER A 260 3.16 -28.42 10.10
CA SER A 260 1.85 -28.17 10.70
C SER A 260 1.95 -27.04 11.74
N ASN A 261 1.12 -26.01 11.60
CA ASN A 261 1.17 -24.84 12.46
C ASN A 261 0.60 -25.16 13.86
N LYS A 262 1.46 -25.31 14.87
CA LYS A 262 1.07 -25.62 16.26
C LYS A 262 0.57 -24.39 17.03
N LEU A 263 0.65 -23.19 16.45
CA LEU A 263 0.11 -21.96 17.07
C LEU A 263 -1.41 -21.91 17.03
N PHE A 264 -2.03 -22.60 16.07
CA PHE A 264 -3.46 -22.55 15.83
C PHE A 264 -4.03 -23.95 15.71
N THR A 265 -5.16 -24.19 16.37
CA THR A 265 -5.98 -25.38 16.16
C THR A 265 -7.16 -25.01 15.27
N LEU A 266 -7.36 -25.75 14.18
CA LEU A 266 -8.56 -25.61 13.34
C LEU A 266 -9.75 -26.18 14.11
N GLU A 267 -10.70 -25.32 14.50
CA GLU A 267 -11.90 -25.73 15.23
C GLU A 267 -13.04 -26.13 14.29
N GLY A 268 -12.99 -25.69 13.03
CA GLY A 268 -13.96 -26.05 12.00
C GLY A 268 -14.16 -24.92 11.01
N THR A 269 -15.40 -24.77 10.55
CA THR A 269 -15.83 -23.77 9.58
C THR A 269 -17.04 -23.05 10.13
N ASP A 270 -17.13 -21.73 9.93
CA ASP A 270 -18.31 -20.94 10.30
C ASP A 270 -19.50 -21.19 9.36
N ASP A 271 -20.65 -20.63 9.71
CA ASP A 271 -21.90 -20.74 8.93
C ASP A 271 -21.77 -20.19 7.50
N SER A 272 -20.77 -19.33 7.25
CA SER A 272 -20.44 -18.75 5.94
C SER A 272 -19.41 -19.56 5.15
N GLY A 273 -18.88 -20.65 5.69
CA GLY A 273 -17.88 -21.47 5.01
C GLY A 273 -16.42 -21.04 5.23
N HIS A 274 -16.14 -20.07 6.11
CA HIS A 274 -14.78 -19.64 6.45
C HIS A 274 -14.18 -20.47 7.58
N LEU A 275 -12.89 -20.76 7.49
CA LEU A 275 -12.15 -21.51 8.51
C LEU A 275 -12.14 -20.76 9.84
N ILE A 276 -12.40 -21.47 10.93
CA ILE A 276 -12.27 -20.96 12.30
C ILE A 276 -11.02 -21.57 12.93
N TYR A 277 -10.07 -20.70 13.28
CA TYR A 277 -8.90 -21.08 14.06
C TYR A 277 -9.02 -20.56 15.49
N SER A 278 -8.46 -21.33 16.41
CA SER A 278 -8.30 -20.94 17.81
C SER A 278 -6.82 -20.93 18.17
N PRO A 279 -6.29 -19.81 18.67
CA PRO A 279 -4.89 -19.74 19.07
C PRO A 279 -4.64 -20.57 20.32
N SER A 280 -3.45 -21.15 20.44
CA SER A 280 -3.05 -21.87 21.64
C SER A 280 -3.12 -20.99 22.90
N SER A 281 -3.28 -21.61 24.08
CA SER A 281 -3.42 -20.89 25.36
C SER A 281 -2.28 -19.90 25.64
N GLN A 282 -1.06 -20.23 25.19
CA GLN A 282 0.11 -19.36 25.27
C GLN A 282 -0.04 -18.11 24.39
N VAL A 283 -0.50 -18.28 23.14
CA VAL A 283 -0.76 -17.16 22.22
C VAL A 283 -1.87 -16.27 22.78
N GLN A 284 -2.92 -16.85 23.34
CA GLN A 284 -4.00 -16.09 23.97
C GLN A 284 -3.50 -15.18 25.12
N GLN A 285 -2.56 -15.67 25.94
CA GLN A 285 -1.94 -14.86 27.01
C GLN A 285 -1.14 -13.68 26.44
N VAL A 286 -0.40 -13.89 25.36
CA VAL A 286 0.33 -12.81 24.67
C VAL A 286 -0.65 -11.79 24.10
N CYS A 287 -1.71 -12.26 23.44
CA CYS A 287 -2.76 -11.41 22.91
C CYS A 287 -3.45 -10.57 23.98
N GLN A 288 -3.32 -10.85 25.28
CA GLN A 288 -3.88 -9.98 26.32
C GLN A 288 -2.97 -8.81 26.67
N VAL A 289 -1.65 -8.99 26.56
CA VAL A 289 -0.64 -8.07 27.12
C VAL A 289 0.10 -7.21 26.09
N VAL A 290 -0.12 -7.44 24.79
CA VAL A 290 0.50 -6.66 23.70
C VAL A 290 -0.34 -5.47 23.28
N ASP A 291 0.34 -4.43 22.79
CA ASP A 291 -0.25 -3.19 22.30
C ASP A 291 -0.57 -3.26 20.80
N GLY A 292 -0.02 -4.24 20.09
CA GLY A 292 -0.25 -4.45 18.65
C GLY A 292 0.38 -5.73 18.13
N PHE A 293 0.25 -5.93 16.82
CA PHE A 293 0.63 -7.17 16.15
C PHE A 293 1.51 -6.89 14.92
N ILE A 294 2.46 -7.79 14.67
CA ILE A 294 3.29 -7.82 13.48
C ILE A 294 3.06 -9.17 12.80
N TYR A 295 2.45 -9.16 11.61
CA TYR A 295 2.27 -10.34 10.79
C TYR A 295 3.32 -10.39 9.69
N VAL A 296 4.13 -11.44 9.65
CA VAL A 296 5.17 -11.62 8.63
C VAL A 296 4.61 -12.51 7.52
N ALA A 297 4.21 -11.89 6.41
CA ALA A 297 3.70 -12.58 5.24
C ALA A 297 4.86 -12.97 4.30
N ASN A 298 4.73 -14.13 3.66
CA ASN A 298 5.61 -14.48 2.55
C ASN A 298 5.05 -13.89 1.25
N ALA A 299 5.79 -12.95 0.66
CA ALA A 299 5.44 -12.25 -0.57
C ALA A 299 6.13 -12.85 -1.81
N GLU A 300 6.92 -13.91 -1.67
CA GLU A 300 7.53 -14.62 -2.80
C GLU A 300 6.44 -15.24 -3.71
N PRO A 301 6.69 -15.33 -5.03
CA PRO A 301 5.71 -15.81 -6.00
C PRO A 301 5.24 -17.23 -5.71
N GLY A 302 3.93 -17.45 -5.77
CA GLY A 302 3.32 -18.77 -5.54
C GLY A 302 3.29 -19.22 -4.07
N LYS A 303 3.55 -18.30 -3.12
CA LYS A 303 3.46 -18.57 -1.68
C LYS A 303 2.24 -17.88 -1.05
N GLY A 304 1.65 -18.54 -0.06
CA GLY A 304 0.51 -18.04 0.73
C GLY A 304 -0.76 -18.89 0.56
N GLU A 305 -1.48 -19.07 1.66
CA GLU A 305 -2.77 -19.76 1.76
C GLU A 305 -3.79 -18.74 2.24
N GLY A 306 -4.25 -17.86 1.33
CA GLY A 306 -4.95 -16.62 1.68
C GLY A 306 -6.11 -16.78 2.67
N GLU A 307 -6.94 -17.82 2.51
CA GLU A 307 -8.07 -18.09 3.43
C GLU A 307 -7.62 -18.52 4.83
N SER A 308 -6.60 -19.40 4.92
CA SER A 308 -6.05 -19.83 6.20
C SER A 308 -5.33 -18.68 6.92
N GLU A 309 -4.52 -17.92 6.20
CA GLU A 309 -3.79 -16.76 6.72
C GLU A 309 -4.76 -15.70 7.27
N MET A 310 -5.84 -15.40 6.52
CA MET A 310 -6.88 -14.47 6.94
C MET A 310 -7.55 -14.92 8.25
N ALA A 311 -7.94 -16.19 8.33
CA ALA A 311 -8.60 -16.74 9.50
C ALA A 311 -7.68 -16.76 10.73
N GLN A 312 -6.39 -17.08 10.56
CA GLN A 312 -5.38 -17.02 11.62
C GLN A 312 -5.20 -15.59 12.15
N ILE A 313 -5.12 -14.59 11.26
CA ILE A 313 -5.01 -13.17 11.65
C ILE A 313 -6.25 -12.76 12.46
N ARG A 314 -7.46 -13.09 11.99
CA ARG A 314 -8.70 -12.79 12.72
C ARG A 314 -8.72 -13.43 14.11
N ALA A 315 -8.28 -14.67 14.21
CA ALA A 315 -8.23 -15.40 15.48
C ALA A 315 -7.30 -14.73 16.52
N VAL A 316 -6.15 -14.21 16.08
CA VAL A 316 -5.22 -13.48 16.96
C VAL A 316 -5.82 -12.15 17.40
N LEU A 317 -6.44 -11.41 16.48
CA LEU A 317 -7.03 -10.11 16.76
C LEU A 317 -8.28 -10.21 17.66
N SER A 318 -9.08 -11.27 17.52
CA SER A 318 -10.29 -11.49 18.32
C SER A 318 -10.00 -11.93 19.77
N CYS A 319 -8.81 -12.49 20.04
CA CYS A 319 -8.39 -12.85 21.40
C CYS A 319 -8.26 -11.65 22.34
N ALA A 320 -8.09 -10.45 21.78
CA ALA A 320 -7.94 -9.23 22.55
C ALA A 320 -9.32 -8.72 23.01
N LYS A 321 -9.69 -8.96 24.28
CA LYS A 321 -10.90 -8.38 24.92
C LYS A 321 -10.85 -6.83 25.08
N ALA A 322 -9.89 -6.15 24.45
CA ALA A 322 -9.63 -4.74 24.69
C ALA A 322 -10.54 -3.85 23.83
N PRO A 323 -11.06 -2.73 24.37
CA PRO A 323 -11.98 -1.82 23.66
C PRO A 323 -11.30 -0.96 22.58
N ALA A 324 -9.95 -0.93 22.52
CA ALA A 324 -9.18 -0.21 21.52
C ALA A 324 -8.68 -1.17 20.43
N SER A 325 -8.95 -0.83 19.17
CA SER A 325 -8.53 -1.61 18.01
C SER A 325 -7.01 -1.53 17.83
N ARG A 326 -6.30 -2.54 18.34
CA ARG A 326 -4.83 -2.60 18.30
C ARG A 326 -4.32 -2.67 16.85
N PRO A 327 -3.22 -1.96 16.51
CA PRO A 327 -2.71 -1.93 15.14
C PRO A 327 -2.11 -3.28 14.72
N LEU A 328 -2.25 -3.59 13.43
CA LEU A 328 -1.65 -4.72 12.75
C LEU A 328 -0.68 -4.23 11.66
N LEU A 329 0.62 -4.42 11.87
CA LEU A 329 1.63 -4.24 10.82
C LEU A 329 1.82 -5.55 10.07
N VAL A 330 1.62 -5.55 8.76
CA VAL A 330 1.92 -6.70 7.88
C VAL A 330 3.23 -6.42 7.16
N LEU A 331 4.26 -7.21 7.46
CA LEU A 331 5.52 -7.20 6.72
C LEU A 331 5.38 -8.17 5.53
N SER A 332 5.22 -7.60 4.33
CA SER A 332 5.18 -8.32 3.06
C SER A 332 6.62 -8.65 2.67
N CYS A 333 7.13 -9.80 3.10
CA CYS A 333 8.56 -10.10 3.06
C CYS A 333 8.97 -10.95 1.86
N VAL A 334 10.13 -10.63 1.30
CA VAL A 334 10.89 -11.49 0.38
C VAL A 334 12.29 -11.73 0.94
N SER A 335 12.94 -12.85 0.57
CA SER A 335 14.28 -13.16 1.08
C SER A 335 15.32 -12.14 0.63
N ARG A 336 15.32 -11.84 -0.67
CA ARG A 336 16.28 -10.96 -1.35
C ARG A 336 15.56 -10.12 -2.40
N GLU A 337 16.13 -8.98 -2.74
CA GLU A 337 15.62 -8.13 -3.82
C GLU A 337 16.12 -8.68 -5.18
N GLU A 338 15.21 -8.97 -6.10
CA GLU A 338 15.61 -9.38 -7.46
C GLU A 338 16.04 -8.16 -8.28
N PRO A 339 17.20 -8.19 -8.97
CA PRO A 339 17.61 -7.09 -9.84
C PRO A 339 16.62 -6.92 -11.00
N GLU A 340 16.14 -5.68 -11.22
CA GLU A 340 15.17 -5.34 -12.26
C GLU A 340 15.59 -5.81 -13.67
N ALA A 341 16.90 -5.83 -13.94
CA ALA A 341 17.49 -6.23 -15.22
C ALA A 341 17.33 -7.74 -15.56
N VAL A 342 17.12 -8.61 -14.57
CA VAL A 342 17.00 -10.07 -14.76
C VAL A 342 15.53 -10.50 -14.83
N SER A 343 14.60 -9.65 -14.38
CA SER A 343 13.17 -9.95 -14.25
C SER A 343 12.42 -9.74 -15.57
N ARG A 344 12.77 -10.52 -16.61
CA ARG A 344 11.94 -10.65 -17.84
C ARG A 344 10.65 -11.46 -17.60
N ASN A 345 10.58 -12.19 -16.48
CA ASN A 345 9.41 -12.97 -16.09
C ASN A 345 8.65 -12.26 -14.96
N MET A 346 7.48 -11.68 -15.27
CA MET A 346 6.55 -11.15 -14.27
C MET A 346 6.16 -12.18 -13.20
N ALA A 347 6.24 -13.48 -13.52
CA ALA A 347 5.89 -14.58 -12.61
C ALA A 347 6.87 -14.75 -11.43
N ARG A 348 8.02 -14.08 -11.43
CA ARG A 348 9.00 -14.12 -10.32
C ARG A 348 8.95 -12.90 -9.41
N ARG A 349 8.15 -11.89 -9.75
CA ARG A 349 8.06 -10.67 -8.97
C ARG A 349 7.32 -10.92 -7.66
N ARG A 350 7.73 -10.20 -6.61
CA ARG A 350 7.05 -10.18 -5.31
C ARG A 350 5.56 -9.88 -5.49
N THR A 351 4.74 -10.39 -4.59
CA THR A 351 3.33 -9.99 -4.49
C THR A 351 3.27 -8.52 -4.05
N PRO A 352 2.65 -7.61 -4.83
CA PRO A 352 2.52 -6.21 -4.43
C PRO A 352 1.71 -6.04 -3.15
N CYS A 353 2.06 -5.03 -2.34
CA CYS A 353 1.45 -4.80 -1.04
C CYS A 353 -0.09 -4.65 -1.09
N VAL A 354 -0.64 -4.04 -2.14
CA VAL A 354 -2.09 -3.89 -2.33
C VAL A 354 -2.79 -5.24 -2.55
N TYR A 355 -2.19 -6.12 -3.34
CA TYR A 355 -2.73 -7.47 -3.56
C TYR A 355 -2.53 -8.36 -2.33
N MET A 356 -1.45 -8.15 -1.57
CA MET A 356 -1.26 -8.79 -0.26
C MET A 356 -2.38 -8.38 0.71
N ALA A 357 -2.71 -7.08 0.79
CA ALA A 357 -3.80 -6.58 1.61
C ALA A 357 -5.15 -7.21 1.20
N LYS A 358 -5.43 -7.30 -0.11
CA LYS A 358 -6.63 -7.96 -0.65
C LYS A 358 -6.66 -9.44 -0.26
N ARG A 359 -5.56 -10.17 -0.48
CA ARG A 359 -5.44 -11.61 -0.20
C ARG A 359 -5.70 -11.94 1.27
N LEU A 360 -5.16 -11.12 2.17
CA LEU A 360 -5.32 -11.27 3.61
C LEU A 360 -6.65 -10.70 4.14
N GLY A 361 -7.50 -10.13 3.27
CA GLY A 361 -8.81 -9.59 3.65
C GLY A 361 -8.73 -8.44 4.66
N LEU A 362 -7.66 -7.65 4.62
CA LEU A 362 -7.39 -6.64 5.66
C LEU A 362 -8.46 -5.54 5.69
N SER A 363 -9.07 -5.22 4.55
CA SER A 363 -10.17 -4.24 4.47
C SER A 363 -11.41 -4.62 5.28
N GLN A 364 -11.54 -5.88 5.69
CA GLN A 364 -12.65 -6.37 6.51
C GLN A 364 -12.34 -6.28 8.01
N LEU A 365 -11.11 -5.93 8.39
CA LEU A 365 -10.71 -5.77 9.78
C LEU A 365 -11.09 -4.37 10.29
N SER A 366 -11.59 -4.30 11.52
CA SER A 366 -11.83 -3.03 12.21
C SER A 366 -10.54 -2.40 12.78
N ASN A 367 -9.46 -3.19 12.82
CA ASN A 367 -8.15 -2.76 13.31
C ASN A 367 -7.45 -1.82 12.31
N PRO A 368 -6.73 -0.79 12.79
CA PRO A 368 -5.78 -0.07 11.96
C PRO A 368 -4.73 -1.05 11.44
N TRP A 369 -4.48 -1.06 10.15
CA TRP A 369 -3.47 -1.91 9.54
C TRP A 369 -2.63 -1.18 8.51
N MET A 370 -1.42 -1.70 8.27
CA MET A 370 -0.55 -1.30 7.17
C MET A 370 0.18 -2.53 6.64
N VAL A 371 0.24 -2.68 5.32
CA VAL A 371 1.16 -3.58 4.64
C VAL A 371 2.39 -2.81 4.22
N GLN A 372 3.56 -3.32 4.58
CA GLN A 372 4.85 -2.75 4.26
C GLN A 372 5.69 -3.80 3.54
N ASP A 373 6.10 -3.49 2.31
CA ASP A 373 7.06 -4.31 1.60
C ASP A 373 8.40 -4.28 2.33
N THR A 374 8.93 -5.47 2.58
CA THR A 374 10.15 -5.68 3.36
C THR A 374 11.07 -6.67 2.65
N VAL A 375 12.39 -6.49 2.77
CA VAL A 375 13.41 -7.44 2.28
C VAL A 375 14.17 -7.99 3.48
N ALA A 376 14.17 -9.31 3.66
CA ALA A 376 14.72 -9.94 4.86
C ALA A 376 16.24 -9.79 4.98
N GLU A 377 16.98 -9.80 3.86
CA GLU A 377 18.44 -9.64 3.86
C GLU A 377 18.91 -8.25 4.30
N THR A 378 18.30 -7.20 3.73
CA THR A 378 18.71 -5.80 3.95
C THR A 378 17.92 -5.11 5.05
N LEU A 379 16.80 -5.70 5.48
CA LEU A 379 15.80 -5.10 6.37
C LEU A 379 15.19 -3.81 5.79
N SER A 380 15.26 -3.60 4.48
CA SER A 380 14.61 -2.45 3.83
C SER A 380 13.11 -2.47 4.08
N GLY A 381 12.51 -1.29 4.28
CA GLY A 381 11.09 -1.11 4.61
C GLY A 381 10.71 -1.43 6.06
N LEU A 382 11.53 -2.17 6.82
CA LEU A 382 11.22 -2.52 8.21
C LEU A 382 11.03 -1.27 9.09
N LEU A 383 11.94 -0.30 8.98
CA LEU A 383 11.91 0.93 9.78
C LEU A 383 10.67 1.78 9.49
N ASP A 384 10.22 1.84 8.23
CA ASP A 384 8.99 2.53 7.85
C ASP A 384 7.76 1.86 8.48
N GLY A 385 7.74 0.51 8.46
CA GLY A 385 6.76 -0.31 9.15
C GLY A 385 6.68 -0.04 10.64
N VAL A 386 7.83 -0.10 11.32
CA VAL A 386 7.95 0.16 12.77
C VAL A 386 7.57 1.60 13.12
N SER A 387 7.98 2.57 12.30
CA SER A 387 7.61 3.98 12.45
C SER A 387 6.09 4.17 12.47
N TRP A 388 5.39 3.56 11.51
CA TRP A 388 3.93 3.58 11.49
C TRP A 388 3.32 2.93 12.74
N LEU A 389 3.83 1.77 13.14
CA LEU A 389 3.32 1.02 14.28
C LEU A 389 3.47 1.80 15.60
N LEU A 390 4.62 2.44 15.82
CA LEU A 390 4.88 3.30 16.98
C LEU A 390 3.96 4.53 16.99
N ARG A 391 3.72 5.16 15.83
CA ARG A 391 2.76 6.27 15.71
C ARG A 391 1.34 5.86 16.10
N CYS A 392 0.91 4.67 15.69
CA CYS A 392 -0.39 4.11 16.09
C CYS A 392 -0.48 3.83 17.60
N SER A 393 0.64 3.47 18.24
CA SER A 393 0.72 3.31 19.70
C SER A 393 0.84 4.64 20.47
N GLY A 394 0.68 5.79 19.80
CA GLY A 394 0.70 7.11 20.44
C GLY A 394 2.10 7.68 20.71
N VAL A 395 3.15 7.03 20.21
CA VAL A 395 4.53 7.53 20.34
C VAL A 395 4.73 8.72 19.40
N LYS A 396 5.11 9.88 19.96
CA LYS A 396 5.49 11.06 19.18
C LYS A 396 6.91 10.85 18.65
N LEU A 397 7.02 10.52 17.36
CA LEU A 397 8.31 10.46 16.68
C LEU A 397 8.74 11.87 16.30
N SER A 398 9.83 12.37 16.89
CA SER A 398 10.44 13.64 16.51
C SER A 398 11.23 13.49 15.20
N GLY A 399 10.88 14.29 14.18
CA GLY A 399 11.66 14.42 12.93
C GLY A 399 11.18 13.55 11.76
N SER A 400 9.98 13.82 11.25
CA SER A 400 9.60 13.39 9.90
C SER A 400 9.72 14.56 8.94
#